data_AF-A0A2D6STZ4-F1
#
_entry.id   AF-A0A2D6STZ4-F1
#
_cell.length_a   1.000
_cell.length_b   1.000
_cell.length_c   1.000
_cell.angle_alpha   90.00
_cell.angle_beta   90.00
_cell.angle_gamma   90.00
#
_symmetry.space_group_name_H-M   'P 1'
#
loop_
_entity.id
_entity.type
_entity.pdbx_description
1 polymer ?
#
loop_
_entity_poly.entity_id
_entity_poly.type
_entity_poly.pdbx_seq_one_letter_code
_entity_poly.pdbx_strand_id
1 'polypeptide(L)' 'MRASSILAAVFLVLPISAWAAERPNIVFILADDLGYGDVGCYNPESTIPTPNLDRLA' A
#
# COMPACT_ATOMS: atom_id res chain seq x y z
N MET A 1 0.99 -12.32 -40.41
CA MET A 1 0.83 -12.79 -39.02
C MET A 1 -0.63 -12.57 -38.64
N ARG A 2 -1.39 -13.65 -38.45
CA ARG A 2 -2.86 -13.59 -38.38
C ARG A 2 -3.28 -12.94 -37.05
N ALA A 3 -4.19 -11.98 -37.08
CA ALA A 3 -4.70 -11.28 -35.88
C ALA A 3 -5.16 -12.23 -34.76
N SER A 4 -5.61 -13.43 -35.14
CA SER A 4 -5.97 -14.52 -34.22
C SER A 4 -4.82 -15.01 -33.33
N SER A 5 -3.57 -14.93 -33.80
CA SER A 5 -2.38 -15.31 -33.04
C SER A 5 -1.98 -14.26 -32.00
N ILE A 6 -2.27 -12.98 -32.27
CA ILE A 6 -2.00 -11.86 -31.35
C ILE A 6 -3.03 -11.84 -30.22
N LEU A 7 -4.30 -12.08 -30.54
CA LEU A 7 -5.38 -12.21 -29.53
C LEU A 7 -5.11 -13.36 -28.54
N ALA A 8 -4.63 -14.51 -29.02
CA ALA A 8 -4.28 -15.64 -28.17
C ALA A 8 -3.09 -15.34 -27.24
N ALA A 9 -2.08 -14.60 -27.72
CA ALA A 9 -0.94 -14.19 -26.91
C ALA A 9 -1.32 -13.16 -25.82
N VAL A 10 -2.24 -12.23 -26.12
CA VAL A 10 -2.74 -11.24 -25.15
C VAL A 10 -3.54 -11.91 -24.02
N PHE A 11 -4.30 -12.98 -24.32
CA PHE A 11 -5.08 -13.71 -23.31
C PHE A 11 -4.20 -14.52 -22.35
N LEU A 12 -3.01 -14.95 -22.79
CA LEU A 12 -2.07 -15.73 -21.97
C LEU A 12 -1.28 -14.86 -20.96
N VAL A 13 -1.29 -13.53 -21.14
CA VAL A 13 -0.60 -12.55 -20.28
C VAL A 13 -1.57 -11.86 -19.31
N LEU A 14 -2.79 -12.42 -19.15
CA LEU A 14 -3.69 -11.94 -18.10
C LEU A 14 -3.02 -12.09 -16.72
N PRO A 15 -3.02 -11.04 -15.90
CA PRO A 15 -2.34 -11.08 -14.62
C PRO A 15 -3.06 -12.12 -13.75
N ILE A 16 -2.30 -13.11 -13.27
CA ILE A 16 -2.73 -13.96 -12.18
C ILE A 16 -2.91 -13.05 -10.97
N SER A 17 -4.16 -12.67 -10.67
CA SER A 17 -4.46 -11.92 -9.46
C SER A 17 -4.10 -12.77 -8.27
N ALA A 18 -3.14 -12.31 -7.46
CA ALA A 18 -2.84 -12.94 -6.19
C ALA A 18 -4.11 -12.92 -5.33
N TRP A 19 -4.52 -14.09 -4.84
CA TRP A 19 -5.61 -14.16 -3.88
C TRP A 19 -5.13 -13.57 -2.56
N ALA A 20 -5.91 -12.63 -2.00
CA ALA A 20 -5.69 -12.15 -0.65
C ALA A 20 -5.79 -13.33 0.32
N ALA A 21 -4.97 -13.32 1.37
CA ALA A 21 -5.11 -14.31 2.43
C ALA A 21 -6.51 -14.22 3.05
N GLU A 22 -7.14 -15.36 3.35
CA GLU A 22 -8.48 -15.41 3.96
C GLU A 22 -8.55 -14.69 5.30
N ARG A 23 -7.40 -14.55 5.97
CA ARG A 23 -7.26 -13.81 7.22
C ARG A 23 -6.17 -12.75 7.06
N PRO A 24 -6.45 -11.47 7.36
CA PRO A 24 -5.44 -10.44 7.34
C PRO A 24 -4.42 -10.66 8.46
N ASN A 25 -3.18 -10.21 8.23
CA ASN A 25 -2.22 -10.06 9.31
C ASN A 25 -2.57 -8.78 10.09
N ILE A 26 -2.51 -8.84 11.41
CA ILE A 26 -2.72 -7.68 12.29
C ILE A 26 -1.35 -7.28 12.84
N VAL A 27 -0.95 -6.04 12.57
CA VAL A 27 0.23 -5.42 13.16
C VAL A 27 -0.24 -4.27 14.03
N PHE A 28 -0.07 -4.38 15.35
CA PHE A 28 -0.40 -3.33 16.30
C PHE A 28 0.88 -2.59 16.67
N ILE A 29 0.93 -1.30 16.35
CA ILE A 29 2.07 -0.42 16.64
C ILE A 29 1.61 0.55 17.74
N LEU A 30 2.27 0.49 18.89
CA LEU A 30 2.03 1.40 20.01
C LEU A 30 3.28 2.24 20.22
N ALA A 31 3.09 3.56 20.27
CA ALA A 31 4.11 4.52 20.67
C ALA A 31 3.67 5.13 22.00
N ASP A 32 4.56 5.14 22.98
CA ASP A 32 4.34 5.78 24.27
C ASP A 32 4.58 7.30 24.15
N ASP A 33 3.76 8.10 24.84
CA ASP A 33 3.84 9.57 24.87
C ASP A 33 3.92 10.29 23.51
N LEU A 34 3.44 9.67 22.42
CA LEU A 34 3.39 10.32 21.12
C LEU A 34 2.25 11.35 21.07
N GLY A 35 2.61 12.63 20.93
CA GLY A 35 1.67 13.72 20.82
C GLY A 35 0.95 13.74 19.47
N TYR A 36 -0.31 14.17 19.46
CA TYR A 36 -1.09 14.29 18.22
C TYR A 36 -0.45 15.24 17.20
N GLY A 37 0.16 16.34 17.69
CA GLY A 37 0.82 17.33 16.86
C GLY A 37 2.20 16.93 16.34
N ASP A 38 2.74 15.79 16.77
CA ASP A 38 4.08 15.34 16.40
C ASP A 38 4.10 14.66 15.02
N VAL A 39 2.98 14.08 14.58
CA VAL A 39 2.90 13.34 13.31
C VAL A 39 2.47 14.27 12.18
N GLY A 40 3.25 14.30 11.10
CA GLY A 40 3.05 15.19 9.95
C GLY A 40 1.65 15.07 9.32
N CYS A 41 1.11 13.86 9.21
CA CYS A 41 -0.23 13.65 8.67
C CYS A 41 -1.37 14.23 9.53
N TYR A 42 -1.12 14.53 10.81
CA TYR A 42 -2.07 15.21 11.70
C TYR A 42 -1.73 16.69 11.93
N ASN A 43 -0.47 17.08 11.75
CA ASN A 43 0.00 18.47 11.82
C ASN A 43 1.01 18.76 10.71
N PRO A 44 0.60 19.43 9.61
CA PRO A 44 1.49 19.78 8.51
C PRO A 44 2.67 20.68 8.89
N GLU A 45 2.56 21.40 10.00
CA GLU A 45 3.61 22.26 10.56
C GLU A 45 4.48 21.52 11.60
N SER A 46 4.31 20.20 11.76
CA SER A 46 5.17 19.41 12.65
C SER A 46 6.62 19.53 12.21
N THR A 47 7.50 19.77 13.18
CA THR A 47 8.95 19.85 12.94
C THR A 47 9.61 18.47 12.97
N ILE A 48 8.88 17.41 13.36
CA ILE A 48 9.37 16.05 13.45
C ILE A 48 9.05 15.32 12.14
N PRO A 49 10.06 14.87 11.36
CA PRO A 49 9.80 14.16 10.12
C PRO A 49 9.29 12.75 10.41
N THR A 50 8.06 12.45 10.02
CA THR A 50 7.41 11.14 10.20
C THR A 50 7.08 10.43 8.87
N PRO A 51 7.98 10.35 7.88
CA PRO A 51 7.64 9.98 6.50
C PRO A 51 7.05 8.57 6.36
N ASN A 52 7.35 7.65 7.29
CA ASN A 52 6.76 6.32 7.29
C ASN A 52 5.33 6.28 7.82
N LEU A 53 5.01 7.12 8.81
CA LEU A 53 3.63 7.27 9.32
C LEU A 53 2.80 8.06 8.33
N ASP A 54 3.37 9.10 7.71
CA ASP A 54 2.69 9.92 6.72
C ASP A 54 2.31 9.12 5.47
N ARG A 55 3.15 8.15 5.08
CA ARG A 55 2.86 7.21 3.98
C ARG A 55 1.84 6.12 4.36
N LEU A 56 1.67 5.85 5.66
CA LEU A 56 0.75 4.84 6.15
C LEU A 56 -0.70 5.38 6.27
N ALA A 57 -0.85 6.68 6.51
CA ALA A 57 -2.13 7.39 6.57
C ALA A 57 -2.76 7.55 5.18
#